data_AF-A0AAC9JU92-F1
#
_entry.id   AF-A0AAC9JU92-F1
#
_cell.length_a   1.000
_cell.length_b   1.000
_cell.length_c   1.000
_cell.angle_alpha   90.00
_cell.angle_beta   90.00
_cell.angle_gamma   90.00
#
_symmetry.space_group_name_H-M   'P 1'
#
loop_
_entity.id
_entity.type
_entity.pdbx_description
1 polymer ?
#
loop_
_entity_poly.entity_id
_entity_poly.type
_entity_poly.pdbx_seq_one_letter_code
_entity_poly.pdbx_strand_id
1 'polypeptide(L)'
;MTQERMLALLRRLRHRGLSRAEEGIVRAQRGLRQAEAVACAAQAAVEEHKEAARQEERTLLGRMAARLAGASDLARQQASLDGAAAETRRLRAGVAAADAERGAQEAALAEAQRELQRRRRKLAKLDLLLNDRQEQRLRRDEVLVETEAEDRAAALSGGSHGAPAARR
;
A
#
# COMPACT_ATOMS: atom_id res chain seq x y z
N MET A 1 20.47 -17.15 24.19
CA MET A 1 19.35 -16.26 23.78
C MET A 1 18.06 -16.84 24.34
N THR A 2 17.28 -16.10 25.13
CA THR A 2 16.01 -16.61 25.69
C THR A 2 14.88 -16.51 24.67
N GLN A 3 13.87 -17.38 24.77
CA GLN A 3 12.71 -17.35 23.87
C GLN A 3 11.97 -16.00 23.88
N GLU A 4 12.03 -15.27 24.99
CA GLU A 4 11.50 -13.91 25.15
C GLU A 4 12.19 -12.87 24.29
N ARG A 5 13.53 -12.86 24.35
CA ARG A 5 14.34 -11.94 23.55
C ARG A 5 14.12 -12.20 22.06
N MET A 6 13.90 -13.46 21.67
CA MET A 6 13.55 -13.83 20.31
C MET A 6 12.17 -13.31 19.88
N LEU A 7 11.13 -13.47 20.70
CA LEU A 7 9.79 -12.97 20.38
C LEU A 7 9.73 -11.42 20.35
N ALA A 8 10.42 -10.75 21.27
CA ALA A 8 10.53 -9.30 21.28
C ALA A 8 11.27 -8.77 20.03
N LEU A 9 12.35 -9.45 19.61
CA LEU A 9 13.05 -9.14 18.36
C LEU A 9 12.13 -9.32 17.15
N LEU A 10 11.40 -10.44 17.08
CA LEU A 10 10.43 -10.69 16.01
C LEU A 10 9.36 -9.59 15.95
N ARG A 11 8.85 -9.13 17.10
CA ARG A 11 7.87 -8.03 17.19
C ARG A 11 8.42 -6.75 16.60
N ARG A 12 9.65 -6.36 16.98
CA ARG A 12 10.33 -5.17 16.42
C ARG A 12 10.53 -5.28 14.91
N LEU A 13 10.96 -6.44 14.42
CA LEU A 13 11.14 -6.67 12.98
C LEU A 13 9.81 -6.59 12.22
N ARG A 14 8.73 -7.12 12.78
CA ARG A 14 7.39 -7.03 12.17
C ARG A 14 6.83 -5.62 12.18
N HIS A 15 7.04 -4.83 13.23
CA HIS A 15 6.70 -3.40 13.22
C HIS A 15 7.44 -2.64 12.12
N ARG A 16 8.77 -2.84 12.00
CA ARG A 16 9.54 -2.22 10.90
C ARG A 16 9.02 -2.63 9.53
N GLY A 17 8.68 -3.91 9.36
CA GLY A 17 8.05 -4.41 8.14
C GLY A 17 6.68 -3.78 7.88
N LEU A 18 5.89 -3.52 8.92
CA LEU A 18 4.61 -2.85 8.81
C LEU A 18 4.77 -1.39 8.35
N SER A 19 5.67 -0.63 9.00
CA SER A 19 5.95 0.76 8.62
C SER A 19 6.39 0.87 7.16
N ARG A 20 7.28 -0.03 6.70
CA ARG A 20 7.69 -0.08 5.28
C ARG A 20 6.55 -0.40 4.32
N ALA A 21 5.56 -1.20 4.74
CA ALA A 21 4.38 -1.48 3.92
C ALA A 21 3.43 -0.28 3.87
N GLU A 22 3.31 0.48 4.96
CA GLU A 22 2.55 1.73 5.00
C GLU A 22 3.19 2.78 4.08
N GLU A 23 4.51 2.94 4.12
CA GLU A 23 5.27 3.75 3.15
C GLU A 23 5.09 3.24 1.70
N GLY A 24 4.99 1.92 1.51
CA GLY A 24 4.70 1.30 0.23
C GLY A 24 3.36 1.74 -0.35
N ILE A 25 2.31 1.80 0.48
CA ILE A 25 0.99 2.30 0.09
C ILE A 25 1.05 3.77 -0.29
N VAL A 26 1.74 4.61 0.49
CA VAL A 26 1.89 6.04 0.17
C VAL A 26 2.57 6.21 -1.20
N ARG A 27 3.58 5.40 -1.50
CA ARG A 27 4.24 5.41 -2.82
C ARG A 27 3.30 4.94 -3.94
N ALA A 28 2.57 3.86 -3.74
CA ALA A 28 1.60 3.35 -4.71
C ALA A 28 0.47 4.37 -4.98
N GLN A 29 -0.03 5.05 -3.95
CA GLN A 29 -1.02 6.13 -4.09
C GLN A 29 -0.47 7.31 -4.90
N ARG A 30 0.79 7.68 -4.69
CA ARG A 30 1.45 8.72 -5.51
C ARG A 30 1.58 8.28 -6.96
N GLY A 31 1.98 7.03 -7.20
CA GLY A 31 2.06 6.45 -8.56
C GLY A 31 0.71 6.47 -9.26
N LEU A 32 -0.36 6.07 -8.57
CA LEU A 32 -1.72 6.13 -9.11
C LEU A 32 -2.15 7.55 -9.48
N ARG A 33 -1.95 8.53 -8.58
CA ARG A 33 -2.29 9.94 -8.87
C ARG A 33 -1.52 10.49 -10.07
N GLN A 34 -0.25 10.10 -10.23
CA GLN A 34 0.55 10.49 -11.39
C GLN A 34 0.00 9.86 -12.67
N ALA A 35 -0.34 8.56 -12.65
CA ALA A 35 -0.94 7.88 -13.80
C ALA A 35 -2.31 8.47 -14.16
N GLU A 36 -3.14 8.81 -13.18
CA GLU A 36 -4.41 9.53 -13.39
C GLU A 36 -4.19 10.88 -14.08
N ALA A 37 -3.22 11.67 -13.61
CA ALA A 37 -2.89 12.96 -14.21
C ALA A 37 -2.41 12.81 -15.67
N VAL A 38 -1.60 11.78 -15.96
CA VAL A 38 -1.14 11.47 -17.32
C VAL A 38 -2.31 11.05 -18.21
N ALA A 39 -3.22 10.20 -17.73
CA ALA A 39 -4.42 9.79 -18.47
C ALA A 39 -5.32 11.00 -18.77
N CYS A 40 -5.53 11.88 -17.79
CA CYS A 40 -6.27 13.13 -17.99
C CYS A 40 -5.60 14.03 -19.03
N ALA A 41 -4.28 14.21 -18.98
CA ALA A 41 -3.55 15.02 -19.95
C ALA A 41 -3.60 14.42 -21.37
N ALA A 42 -3.48 13.09 -21.49
CA ALA A 42 -3.60 12.41 -22.78
C ALA A 42 -5.00 12.58 -23.38
N GLN A 43 -6.05 12.49 -22.56
CA GLN A 43 -7.42 12.72 -23.00
C GLN A 43 -7.63 14.17 -23.43
N ALA A 44 -7.11 15.14 -22.67
CA ALA A 44 -7.17 16.55 -23.00
C ALA A 44 -6.49 16.85 -24.35
N ALA A 45 -5.31 16.27 -24.59
CA ALA A 45 -4.61 16.42 -25.88
C ALA A 45 -5.42 15.86 -27.06
N VAL A 46 -6.15 14.76 -26.87
CA VAL A 46 -7.06 14.23 -27.90
C VAL A 46 -8.20 15.20 -28.21
N GLU A 47 -8.83 15.78 -27.18
CA GLU A 47 -9.93 16.72 -27.39
C GLU A 47 -9.45 18.05 -28.00
N GLU A 48 -8.31 18.58 -27.54
CA GLU A 48 -7.68 19.76 -28.13
C GLU A 48 -7.35 19.55 -29.61
N HIS A 49 -6.75 18.41 -29.95
CA HIS A 49 -6.46 18.06 -31.35
C HIS A 49 -7.72 17.92 -32.20
N LYS A 50 -8.80 17.33 -31.65
CA LYS A 50 -10.09 17.23 -32.37
C LYS A 50 -10.70 18.61 -32.63
N GLU A 51 -10.63 19.52 -31.67
CA GLU A 51 -11.14 20.88 -31.82
C GLU A 51 -10.34 21.65 -32.86
N ALA A 52 -9.01 21.58 -32.78
CA ALA A 52 -8.11 22.18 -33.77
C ALA A 52 -8.37 21.63 -35.18
N ALA A 53 -8.45 20.30 -35.33
CA ALA A 53 -8.72 19.65 -36.61
C ALA A 53 -10.09 20.05 -37.20
N ARG A 54 -11.14 20.16 -36.37
CA ARG A 54 -12.46 20.64 -36.80
C ARG A 54 -12.42 22.10 -37.26
N GLN A 55 -11.65 22.94 -36.58
CA GLN A 55 -11.52 24.34 -36.95
C GLN A 55 -10.74 24.51 -38.26
N GLU A 56 -9.69 23.72 -38.47
CA GLU A 56 -8.98 23.64 -39.73
C GLU A 56 -9.89 23.15 -40.86
N GLU A 57 -10.64 22.07 -40.64
CA GLU A 57 -11.62 21.53 -41.60
C GLU A 57 -12.63 22.60 -42.02
N ARG A 58 -13.25 23.32 -41.07
CA ARG A 58 -14.16 24.43 -41.36
C ARG A 58 -13.50 25.54 -42.19
N THR A 59 -12.25 25.86 -41.87
CA THR A 59 -11.47 26.88 -42.59
C THR A 59 -11.20 26.45 -44.03
N LEU A 60 -10.84 25.18 -44.23
CA LEU A 60 -10.61 24.60 -45.56
C LEU A 60 -11.89 24.61 -46.40
N LEU A 61 -13.00 24.13 -45.84
CA LEU A 61 -14.31 24.15 -46.51
C LEU A 61 -14.75 25.57 -46.88
N GLY A 62 -14.54 26.55 -46.00
CA GLY A 62 -14.82 27.96 -46.29
C GLY A 62 -14.01 28.52 -47.46
N ARG A 63 -12.72 28.17 -47.55
CA ARG A 63 -11.86 28.58 -48.68
C ARG A 63 -12.30 27.94 -49.99
N MET A 64 -12.70 26.67 -49.98
CA MET A 64 -13.19 25.94 -51.15
C MET A 64 -14.55 26.46 -51.63
N ALA A 65 -15.42 26.89 -50.71
CA ALA A 65 -16.70 27.49 -51.09
C ALA A 65 -16.51 28.85 -51.80
N ALA A 66 -15.45 29.58 -51.48
CA ALA A 66 -15.16 30.90 -52.04
C ALA A 66 -14.38 30.86 -53.37
N ARG A 67 -13.71 29.76 -53.70
CA ARG A 67 -12.91 29.60 -54.94
C ARG A 67 -12.98 28.17 -55.46
N LEU A 68 -13.12 28.01 -56.78
CA LEU A 68 -12.93 26.72 -57.46
C LEU A 68 -11.51 26.20 -57.18
N ALA A 69 -11.39 25.20 -56.33
CA ALA A 69 -10.13 24.55 -56.00
C ALA A 69 -9.70 23.64 -57.15
N GLY A 70 -8.44 23.74 -57.58
CA GLY A 70 -7.86 22.83 -58.57
C GLY A 70 -7.56 21.45 -57.97
N ALA A 71 -7.35 20.45 -58.82
CA ALA A 71 -7.02 19.08 -58.39
C ALA A 71 -5.78 19.01 -57.47
N SER A 72 -4.79 19.89 -57.68
CA SER A 72 -3.59 19.98 -56.83
C SER A 72 -3.84 20.59 -55.45
N ASP A 73 -4.86 21.44 -55.31
CA ASP A 73 -5.28 21.99 -54.01
C ASP A 73 -6.04 20.92 -53.23
N LEU A 74 -6.95 20.20 -53.90
CA LEU A 74 -7.68 19.07 -53.31
C LEU A 74 -6.73 17.98 -52.80
N ALA A 75 -5.71 17.62 -53.57
CA ALA A 75 -4.72 16.62 -53.15
C ALA A 75 -3.92 17.06 -51.90
N ARG A 76 -3.53 18.34 -51.82
CA ARG A 76 -2.85 18.90 -50.65
C ARG A 76 -3.75 18.90 -49.40
N GLN A 77 -5.02 19.23 -49.58
CA GLN A 77 -6.01 19.20 -48.48
C GLN A 77 -6.26 17.78 -47.99
N GLN A 78 -6.40 16.82 -48.90
CA GLN A 78 -6.55 15.41 -48.54
C GLN A 78 -5.35 14.91 -47.72
N ALA A 79 -4.12 15.20 -48.15
CA ALA A 79 -2.91 14.85 -47.41
C ALA A 79 -2.88 15.47 -46.00
N SER A 80 -3.35 16.71 -45.84
CA SER A 80 -3.48 17.37 -44.54
C SER A 80 -4.47 16.67 -43.62
N LEU A 81 -5.65 16.30 -44.14
CA LEU A 81 -6.68 15.57 -43.38
C LEU A 81 -6.20 14.17 -42.99
N ASP A 82 -5.49 13.48 -43.89
CA ASP A 82 -4.91 12.16 -43.61
C ASP A 82 -3.85 12.26 -42.50
N GLY A 83 -3.04 13.31 -42.50
CA GLY A 83 -2.09 13.62 -41.43
C GLY A 83 -2.78 13.87 -40.08
N ALA A 84 -3.84 14.68 -40.05
CA ALA A 84 -4.62 14.94 -38.84
C ALA A 84 -5.30 13.66 -38.30
N ALA A 85 -5.77 12.78 -39.19
CA ALA A 85 -6.35 11.49 -38.84
C ALA A 85 -5.30 10.50 -38.30
N ALA A 86 -4.07 10.53 -38.82
CA ALA A 86 -2.96 9.75 -38.29
C ALA A 86 -2.57 10.21 -36.88
N GLU A 87 -2.46 11.52 -36.65
CA GLU A 87 -2.16 12.07 -35.33
C GLU A 87 -3.27 11.78 -34.31
N THR A 88 -4.54 11.89 -34.72
CA THR A 88 -5.68 11.49 -33.87
C THR A 88 -5.56 10.03 -33.43
N ARG A 89 -5.18 9.12 -34.33
CA ARG A 89 -4.98 7.70 -34.02
C ARG A 89 -3.82 7.51 -33.04
N ARG A 90 -2.72 8.23 -33.23
CA ARG A 90 -1.55 8.20 -32.32
C ARG A 90 -1.93 8.69 -30.92
N LEU A 91 -2.62 9.81 -30.80
CA LEU A 91 -3.04 10.36 -29.50
C LEU A 91 -4.01 9.42 -28.78
N ARG A 92 -4.98 8.81 -29.50
CA ARG A 92 -5.87 7.78 -28.92
C ARG A 92 -5.12 6.55 -28.45
N ALA A 93 -4.09 6.10 -29.17
CA ALA A 93 -3.22 5.02 -28.72
C ALA A 93 -2.46 5.41 -27.43
N GLY A 94 -2.04 6.68 -27.32
CA GLY A 94 -1.47 7.25 -26.09
C GLY A 94 -2.44 7.21 -24.91
N VAL A 95 -3.72 7.54 -25.11
CA VAL A 95 -4.77 7.42 -24.08
C VAL A 95 -4.91 5.97 -23.63
N ALA A 96 -5.01 5.02 -24.57
CA ALA A 96 -5.13 3.61 -24.23
C ALA A 96 -3.93 3.09 -23.40
N ALA A 97 -2.71 3.54 -23.73
CA ALA A 97 -1.52 3.22 -22.95
C ALA A 97 -1.55 3.85 -21.54
N ALA A 98 -1.98 5.10 -21.43
CA ALA A 98 -2.11 5.78 -20.14
C ALA A 98 -3.19 5.15 -19.24
N ASP A 99 -4.33 4.75 -19.82
CA ASP A 99 -5.38 4.01 -19.10
C ASP A 99 -4.90 2.63 -18.63
N ALA A 100 -4.13 1.93 -19.46
CA ALA A 100 -3.52 0.66 -19.08
C ALA A 100 -2.54 0.82 -17.91
N GLU A 101 -1.70 1.86 -17.95
CA GLU A 101 -0.79 2.20 -16.84
C GLU A 101 -1.57 2.57 -15.57
N ARG A 102 -2.64 3.37 -15.68
CA ARG A 102 -3.53 3.65 -14.53
C ARG A 102 -4.05 2.35 -13.92
N GLY A 103 -4.56 1.43 -14.74
CA GLY A 103 -5.04 0.12 -14.27
C GLY A 103 -3.95 -0.71 -13.59
N ALA A 104 -2.72 -0.68 -14.09
CA ALA A 104 -1.58 -1.34 -13.45
C ALA A 104 -1.25 -0.72 -12.07
N GLN A 105 -1.30 0.60 -11.94
CA GLN A 105 -1.08 1.30 -10.68
C GLN A 105 -2.21 1.04 -9.66
N GLU A 106 -3.47 0.96 -10.11
CA GLU A 106 -4.60 0.56 -9.26
C GLU A 106 -4.40 -0.85 -8.70
N ALA A 107 -3.98 -1.80 -9.54
CA ALA A 107 -3.67 -3.16 -9.12
C ALA A 107 -2.51 -3.20 -8.10
N ALA A 108 -1.44 -2.43 -8.35
CA ALA A 108 -0.30 -2.33 -7.43
C ALA A 108 -0.72 -1.75 -6.06
N LEU A 109 -1.61 -0.75 -6.03
CA LEU A 109 -2.16 -0.21 -4.79
C LEU A 109 -2.99 -1.26 -4.05
N ALA A 110 -3.85 -1.99 -4.75
CA ALA A 110 -4.66 -3.06 -4.16
C ALA A 110 -3.78 -4.18 -3.57
N GLU A 111 -2.71 -4.56 -4.25
CA GLU A 111 -1.73 -5.53 -3.74
C GLU A 111 -1.00 -5.02 -2.49
N ALA A 112 -0.57 -3.75 -2.50
CA ALA A 112 0.07 -3.12 -1.34
C ALA A 112 -0.87 -3.09 -0.12
N GLN A 113 -2.15 -2.79 -0.31
CA GLN A 113 -3.17 -2.82 0.73
C GLN A 113 -3.38 -4.23 1.29
N ARG A 114 -3.47 -5.24 0.42
CA ARG A 114 -3.58 -6.65 0.83
C ARG A 114 -2.38 -7.10 1.64
N GLU A 115 -1.17 -6.73 1.21
CA GLU A 115 0.06 -7.05 1.94
C GLU A 115 0.12 -6.35 3.30
N LEU A 116 -0.28 -5.07 3.38
CA LEU A 116 -0.40 -4.37 4.65
C LEU A 116 -1.35 -5.10 5.61
N GLN A 117 -2.53 -5.49 5.13
CA GLN A 117 -3.50 -6.21 5.95
C GLN A 117 -2.95 -7.56 6.44
N ARG A 118 -2.25 -8.31 5.56
CA ARG A 118 -1.56 -9.55 5.93
C ARG A 118 -0.52 -9.32 7.02
N ARG A 119 0.27 -8.24 6.93
CA ARG A 119 1.27 -7.87 7.95
C ARG A 119 0.63 -7.47 9.27
N ARG A 120 -0.47 -6.71 9.26
CA ARG A 120 -1.23 -6.36 10.48
C ARG A 120 -1.73 -7.61 11.20
N ARG A 121 -2.36 -8.55 10.48
CA ARG A 121 -2.83 -9.83 11.05
C ARG A 121 -1.67 -10.64 11.65
N LYS A 122 -0.55 -10.70 10.94
CA LYS A 122 0.68 -11.37 11.38
C LYS A 122 1.29 -10.76 12.64
N LEU A 123 1.21 -9.44 12.80
CA LEU A 123 1.67 -8.74 14.00
C LEU A 123 0.70 -8.96 15.17
N ALA A 124 -0.60 -8.79 14.94
CA ALA A 124 -1.63 -9.03 15.96
C ALA A 124 -1.56 -10.45 16.54
N LYS A 125 -1.34 -11.48 15.70
CA LYS A 125 -1.13 -12.85 16.17
C LYS A 125 0.11 -13.00 17.05
N LEU A 126 1.18 -12.27 16.76
CA LEU A 126 2.40 -12.29 17.58
C LEU A 126 2.17 -11.58 18.92
N ASP A 127 1.41 -10.48 18.92
CA ASP A 127 1.06 -9.75 20.15
C ASP A 127 0.19 -10.61 21.07
N LEU A 128 -0.77 -11.37 20.52
CA LEU A 128 -1.54 -12.34 21.29
C LEU A 128 -0.65 -13.41 21.96
N LEU A 129 0.26 -14.03 21.19
CA LEU A 129 1.18 -15.04 21.74
C LEU A 129 2.11 -14.47 22.82
N LEU A 130 2.52 -13.21 22.68
CA LEU A 130 3.33 -12.53 23.69
C LEU A 130 2.55 -12.28 24.98
N ASN A 131 1.29 -11.87 24.87
CA ASN A 131 0.41 -11.66 26.01
C ASN A 131 0.13 -12.98 26.75
N ASP A 132 -0.24 -14.04 26.02
CA ASP A 132 -0.49 -15.38 26.62
C ASP A 132 0.73 -15.87 27.42
N ARG A 133 1.94 -15.67 26.87
CA ARG A 133 3.19 -16.03 27.56
C ARG A 133 3.47 -15.18 28.78
N GLN A 134 3.13 -13.89 28.74
CA GLN A 134 3.27 -13.01 29.87
C GLN A 134 2.33 -13.43 31.00
N GLU A 135 1.08 -13.75 30.68
CA GLU A 135 0.11 -14.27 31.66
C GLU A 135 0.58 -15.59 32.28
N GLN A 136 1.09 -16.53 31.48
CA GLN A 136 1.63 -17.79 31.99
C GLN A 136 2.80 -17.60 32.96
N ARG A 137 3.64 -16.58 32.75
CA ARG A 137 4.72 -16.24 33.68
C ARG A 137 4.19 -15.65 34.96
N LEU A 138 3.28 -14.68 34.87
CA LEU A 138 2.69 -14.08 36.05
C LEU A 138 2.04 -15.14 36.93
N ARG A 139 1.28 -16.08 36.35
CA ARG A 139 0.69 -17.22 37.08
C ARG A 139 1.75 -18.12 37.72
N ARG A 140 2.86 -18.39 37.03
CA ARG A 140 3.96 -19.20 37.58
C ARG A 140 4.64 -18.48 38.74
N ASP A 141 4.90 -17.19 38.59
CA ASP A 141 5.56 -16.37 39.61
C ASP A 141 4.65 -16.24 40.85
N GLU A 142 3.34 -16.08 40.67
CA GLU A 142 2.33 -16.12 41.74
C GLU A 142 2.38 -17.45 42.51
N VAL A 143 2.33 -18.58 41.81
CA VAL A 143 2.42 -19.91 42.45
C VAL A 143 3.74 -20.09 43.21
N LEU A 144 4.87 -19.65 42.64
CA LEU A 144 6.16 -19.72 43.32
C LEU A 144 6.16 -18.90 44.60
N VAL A 145 5.64 -17.67 44.57
CA VAL A 145 5.53 -16.80 45.75
C VAL A 145 4.63 -17.41 46.82
N GLU A 146 3.50 -18.03 46.43
CA GLU A 146 2.61 -18.76 47.35
C GLU A 146 3.34 -19.93 48.01
N THR A 147 4.02 -20.77 47.24
CA THR A 147 4.79 -21.91 47.78
C THR A 147 5.94 -21.46 48.69
N GLU A 148 6.66 -20.39 48.34
CA GLU A 148 7.71 -19.82 49.20
C GLU A 148 7.14 -19.22 50.49
N ALA A 149 5.90 -18.75 50.49
CA ALA A 149 5.23 -18.26 51.70
C ALA A 149 4.81 -19.43 52.60
N GLU A 150 4.29 -20.52 52.02
CA GLU A 150 3.96 -21.75 52.74
C GLU A 150 5.20 -22.39 53.36
N ASP A 151 6.30 -22.51 52.61
CA ASP A 151 7.58 -23.04 53.11
C ASP A 151 8.13 -22.20 54.28
N ARG A 152 8.04 -20.87 54.19
CA ARG A 152 8.43 -19.95 55.28
C ARG A 152 7.54 -20.13 56.51
N ALA A 153 6.22 -20.24 56.33
CA ALA A 153 5.28 -20.47 57.43
C ALA A 153 5.53 -21.82 58.12
N ALA A 154 5.79 -22.88 57.34
CA ALA A 154 6.14 -24.20 57.85
C ALA A 154 7.44 -24.15 58.67
N ALA A 155 8.50 -23.51 58.16
CA ALA A 155 9.78 -23.36 58.86
C ALA A 155 9.64 -22.60 60.19
N LEU A 156 8.81 -21.55 60.24
CA LEU A 156 8.55 -20.78 61.48
C LEU A 156 7.73 -21.57 62.50
N SER A 157 6.78 -22.41 62.07
CA SER A 157 5.98 -23.25 62.96
C SER A 157 6.77 -24.42 63.56
N GLY A 158 7.70 -25.01 62.80
CA GLY A 158 8.57 -26.12 63.23
C GLY A 158 9.70 -25.71 64.18
N GLY A 159 10.03 -24.42 64.27
CA GLY A 159 11.04 -23.87 65.19
C GLY A 159 10.60 -23.76 66.66
N SER A 160 9.33 -24.06 66.97
CA SER A 160 8.75 -23.88 68.32
C SER A 160 8.80 -25.12 69.23
N HIS A 161 9.48 -26.20 68.84
CA HIS A 161 9.62 -27.43 69.64
C HIS A 161 11.06 -27.71 70.05
N GLY A 162 11.65 -26.77 70.81
CA GLY A 162 13.02 -26.88 71.28
C GLY A 162 13.33 -26.01 72.50
N ALA A 163 12.49 -26.05 73.53
CA ALA A 163 12.89 -25.61 74.87
C ALA A 163 13.18 -26.86 75.72
N PRO A 164 14.45 -27.21 76.00
CA PRO A 164 14.74 -28.29 76.93
C PRO A 164 14.32 -27.83 78.33
N ALA A 165 13.28 -28.46 78.86
CA ALA A 165 12.94 -28.38 80.27
C ALA A 165 14.13 -28.92 81.08
N ALA A 166 14.96 -28.02 81.61
CA ALA A 166 15.93 -28.34 82.63
C ALA A 166 15.18 -28.85 83.87
N ARG A 167 15.17 -30.16 84.09
CA ARG A 167 14.74 -30.77 85.36
C ARG A 167 15.97 -30.98 86.23
N ARG A 168 15.87 -30.41 87.44
CA ARG A 168 16.74 -30.61 88.59
C ARG A 168 16.69 -32.04 89.09
#